data_AF-A0A270BCX1-F1
#
_entry.id   AF-A0A270BCX1-F1
#
_cell.length_a   1.000
_cell.length_b   1.000
_cell.length_c   1.000
_cell.angle_alpha   90.00
_cell.angle_beta   90.00
_cell.angle_gamma   90.00
#
_symmetry.space_group_name_H-M   'P 1'
#
loop_
_entity.id
_entity.type
_entity.pdbx_description
1 polymer ?
#
loop_
_entity_poly.entity_id
_entity_poly.type
_entity_poly.pdbx_seq_one_letter_code
_entity_poly.pdbx_strand_id
1 'polypeptide(L)'
;MRAVTVRKIGAGSASATHAAAAMPPATEAEPAARLIGLTRTIADQGPPVDTARVASLRTAIAAGSYRVDAEATARAMLDFHRGSPAC
;
A
#
# COMPACT_ATOMS: atom_id res chain seq x y z
N MET A 1 34.52 -35.20 19.72
CA MET A 1 34.58 -33.73 19.64
C MET A 1 34.10 -33.31 18.25
N ARG A 2 33.01 -32.55 18.13
CA ARG A 2 32.41 -32.14 16.85
C ARG A 2 32.83 -30.69 16.55
N ALA A 3 33.48 -30.47 15.43
CA ALA A 3 33.92 -29.16 14.97
C ALA A 3 32.72 -28.33 14.48
N VAL A 4 32.57 -27.12 15.03
CA VAL A 4 31.61 -26.11 14.58
C VAL A 4 32.37 -25.14 13.69
N THR A 5 31.98 -25.02 12.42
CA THR A 5 32.51 -24.00 11.51
C THR A 5 31.61 -22.77 11.54
N VAL A 6 32.13 -21.69 12.11
CA VAL A 6 31.49 -20.36 12.12
C VAL A 6 31.53 -19.81 10.71
N ARG A 7 30.35 -19.53 10.13
CA ARG A 7 30.24 -18.87 8.82
C ARG A 7 30.51 -17.38 8.99
N LYS A 8 31.60 -16.89 8.39
CA LYS A 8 31.99 -15.48 8.33
C LYS A 8 31.02 -14.71 7.42
N ILE A 9 30.25 -13.78 7.97
CA ILE A 9 29.46 -12.83 7.19
C ILE A 9 30.41 -11.71 6.75
N GLY A 10 30.93 -11.84 5.53
CA GLY A 10 31.65 -10.78 4.85
C GLY A 10 30.67 -9.71 4.39
N ALA A 11 30.81 -8.51 4.93
CA ALA A 11 30.29 -7.29 4.33
C ALA A 11 30.82 -7.18 2.90
N GLY A 12 29.93 -7.42 1.95
CA GLY A 12 30.13 -7.13 0.54
C GLY A 12 28.93 -6.31 0.10
N SER A 13 28.95 -5.02 0.44
CA SER A 13 28.08 -4.02 -0.18
C SER A 13 28.54 -3.89 -1.63
N ALA A 14 28.14 -4.86 -2.46
CA ALA A 14 28.24 -4.74 -3.90
C ALA A 14 27.13 -3.76 -4.30
N SER A 15 27.50 -2.48 -4.23
CA SER A 15 26.78 -1.39 -4.85
C SER A 15 26.64 -1.74 -6.33
N ALA A 16 25.52 -2.37 -6.69
CA ALA A 16 25.12 -2.54 -8.06
C ALA A 16 24.92 -1.11 -8.60
N THR A 17 25.93 -0.61 -9.30
CA THR A 17 25.83 0.56 -10.14
C THR A 17 24.75 0.28 -11.17
N HIS A 18 23.50 0.62 -10.85
CA HIS A 18 22.51 0.86 -11.86
C HIS A 18 22.99 2.09 -12.63
N ALA A 19 23.63 1.84 -13.77
CA ALA A 19 23.79 2.84 -14.80
C ALA A 19 22.37 3.31 -15.15
N ALA A 20 22.01 4.49 -14.65
CA ALA A 20 20.79 5.16 -15.05
C ALA A 20 20.89 5.36 -16.57
N ALA A 21 20.06 4.65 -17.32
CA ALA A 21 19.84 4.98 -18.71
C ALA A 21 19.47 6.47 -18.76
N ALA A 22 20.13 7.23 -19.64
CA ALA A 22 19.82 8.64 -19.83
C ALA A 22 18.33 8.75 -20.16
N MET A 23 17.56 9.27 -19.22
CA MET A 23 16.16 9.61 -19.47
C MET A 23 16.17 10.62 -20.63
N PRO A 24 15.42 10.39 -21.71
CA PRO A 24 15.22 11.44 -22.70
C PRO A 24 14.71 12.69 -21.95
N PRO A 25 15.11 13.90 -22.38
CA PRO A 25 14.56 15.11 -21.78
C PRO A 25 13.04 14.99 -21.82
N ALA A 26 12.39 15.28 -20.70
CA ALA A 26 10.95 15.25 -20.55
C ALA A 26 10.32 16.35 -21.42
N THR A 27 10.36 16.16 -22.73
CA THR A 27 9.57 16.89 -23.70
C THR A 27 8.20 16.26 -23.59
N GLU A 28 7.37 16.78 -22.69
CA GLU A 28 5.97 17.20 -22.93
C GLU A 28 5.58 17.96 -21.66
N ALA A 29 5.71 19.29 -21.67
CA ALA A 29 5.00 20.11 -20.70
C ALA A 29 3.51 19.93 -21.02
N GLU A 30 2.90 18.90 -20.42
CA GLU A 30 1.49 18.62 -20.56
C GLU A 30 0.70 19.92 -20.31
N PRO A 31 -0.19 20.31 -21.24
CA PRO A 31 -0.91 21.57 -21.09
C PRO A 31 -1.61 21.57 -19.74
N ALA A 32 -1.46 22.64 -18.95
CA ALA A 32 -1.96 22.72 -17.58
C ALA A 32 -3.43 22.31 -17.45
N ALA A 33 -4.24 22.61 -18.48
CA ALA A 33 -5.63 22.18 -18.59
C ALA A 33 -5.81 20.65 -18.51
N ARG A 34 -4.93 19.85 -19.12
CA ARG A 34 -4.97 18.38 -19.08
C ARG A 34 -4.64 17.84 -17.69
N LEU A 35 -3.62 18.40 -17.04
CA LEU A 35 -3.25 18.02 -15.66
C LEU A 35 -4.36 18.37 -14.66
N ILE A 36 -4.99 19.55 -14.83
CA ILE A 36 -6.17 19.95 -14.05
C ILE A 36 -7.32 18.96 -14.29
N GLY A 37 -7.55 18.57 -15.54
CA GLY A 37 -8.52 17.54 -15.91
C GLY A 37 -8.28 16.20 -15.22
N LEU A 38 -7.05 15.69 -15.26
CA LEU A 38 -6.67 14.43 -14.62
C LEU A 38 -6.80 14.49 -13.09
N THR A 39 -6.39 15.60 -12.49
CA THR A 39 -6.54 15.82 -11.03
C THR A 39 -8.01 15.76 -10.63
N ARG A 40 -8.89 16.37 -11.43
CA ARG A 40 -10.34 16.29 -11.21
C ARG A 40 -10.85 14.87 -11.36
N THR A 41 -10.44 14.15 -12.40
CA THR A 41 -10.84 12.74 -12.60
C THR A 41 -10.42 11.86 -11.43
N ILE A 42 -9.21 12.04 -10.89
CA ILE A 42 -8.74 11.29 -9.71
C ILE A 42 -9.54 11.67 -8.46
N ALA A 43 -9.84 12.96 -8.26
CA ALA A 43 -10.67 13.41 -7.15
C ALA A 43 -12.10 12.80 -7.22
N ASP A 44 -12.64 12.63 -8.43
CA ASP A 44 -13.97 12.06 -8.66
C ASP A 44 -14.02 10.53 -8.47
N GLN A 45 -12.88 9.83 -8.50
CA GLN A 45 -12.82 8.36 -8.33
C GLN A 45 -13.07 7.88 -6.88
N GLY A 46 -13.06 8.80 -5.91
CA GLY A 46 -13.26 8.48 -4.50
C GLY A 46 -12.09 7.69 -3.88
N PRO A 47 -12.17 7.34 -2.58
CA PRO A 47 -11.11 6.60 -1.90
C PRO A 47 -10.90 5.20 -2.52
N PRO A 48 -9.64 4.73 -2.64
CA PRO A 48 -9.35 3.41 -3.18
C PRO A 48 -9.90 2.31 -2.27
N VAL A 49 -10.55 1.30 -2.87
CA VAL A 49 -11.12 0.14 -2.16
C VAL A 49 -10.33 -1.12 -2.48
N ASP A 50 -9.91 -1.86 -1.46
CA ASP A 50 -9.30 -3.18 -1.60
C ASP A 50 -10.37 -4.25 -1.91
N THR A 51 -10.44 -4.65 -3.18
CA THR A 51 -11.42 -5.63 -3.67
C THR A 51 -11.12 -7.06 -3.20
N ALA A 52 -9.84 -7.41 -2.97
CA ALA A 52 -9.45 -8.72 -2.48
C ALA A 52 -9.91 -8.91 -1.03
N ARG A 53 -9.75 -7.87 -0.19
CA ARG A 53 -10.27 -7.86 1.17
C ARG A 53 -11.79 -7.97 1.19
N VAL A 54 -12.50 -7.24 0.32
CA VAL A 54 -13.97 -7.33 0.22
C VAL A 54 -14.41 -8.75 -0.16
N ALA A 55 -13.74 -9.39 -1.12
CA ALA A 55 -14.06 -10.75 -1.51
C ALA A 55 -13.87 -11.74 -0.34
N SER A 56 -12.73 -11.65 0.37
CA SER A 56 -12.45 -12.48 1.56
C SER A 56 -13.52 -12.33 2.63
N LEU A 57 -13.91 -11.08 2.96
CA LEU A 57 -14.96 -10.80 3.94
C LEU A 57 -16.31 -11.39 3.51
N ARG A 58 -16.69 -11.23 2.24
CA ARG A 58 -17.94 -11.79 1.70
C ARG A 58 -17.98 -13.31 1.84
N THR A 59 -16.89 -13.99 1.53
CA THR A 59 -16.78 -15.45 1.72
C THR A 59 -16.91 -15.83 3.19
N ALA A 60 -16.24 -15.13 4.11
CA ALA A 60 -16.33 -15.41 5.54
C ALA A 60 -17.74 -15.18 6.11
N ILE A 61 -18.47 -14.17 5.62
CA ILE A 61 -19.86 -13.92 5.99
C ILE A 61 -20.76 -15.05 5.48
N ALA A 62 -20.63 -15.42 4.20
CA ALA A 62 -21.42 -16.51 3.61
C ALA A 62 -21.17 -17.86 4.30
N ALA A 63 -19.93 -18.12 4.74
CA ALA A 63 -19.56 -19.30 5.51
C ALA A 63 -20.00 -19.24 6.98
N GLY A 64 -20.51 -18.10 7.47
CA GLY A 64 -20.87 -17.90 8.87
C GLY A 64 -19.67 -17.81 9.83
N SER A 65 -18.44 -17.69 9.31
CA SER A 65 -17.21 -17.63 10.12
C SER A 65 -16.78 -16.19 10.44
N TYR A 66 -17.40 -15.19 9.82
CA TYR A 66 -17.17 -13.78 10.18
C TYR A 66 -17.72 -13.48 11.57
N ARG A 67 -16.85 -13.03 12.47
CA ARG A 67 -17.20 -12.65 13.84
C ARG A 67 -17.21 -11.13 13.96
N VAL A 68 -18.27 -10.60 14.58
CA VAL A 68 -18.36 -9.19 14.93
C VAL A 68 -17.62 -8.98 16.25
N ASP A 69 -16.60 -8.13 16.22
CA ASP A 69 -15.90 -7.66 17.41
C ASP A 69 -16.48 -6.29 17.82
N ALA A 70 -17.22 -6.28 18.92
CA ALA A 70 -17.90 -5.09 19.41
C ALA A 70 -16.93 -4.00 19.89
N GLU A 71 -15.80 -4.40 20.49
CA GLU A 71 -14.79 -3.45 21.00
C GLU A 71 -14.08 -2.77 19.83
N ALA A 72 -13.60 -3.57 18.87
CA ALA A 72 -12.96 -3.05 17.66
C ALA A 72 -13.91 -2.15 16.86
N THR A 73 -15.20 -2.51 16.78
CA THR A 73 -16.21 -1.69 16.11
C THR A 73 -16.41 -0.36 16.83
N ALA A 74 -16.61 -0.36 18.15
CA ALA A 74 -16.79 0.86 18.93
C ALA A 74 -15.58 1.80 18.83
N ARG A 75 -14.36 1.23 18.88
CA ARG A 75 -13.13 2.00 18.68
C ARG A 75 -13.07 2.65 17.30
N ALA A 76 -13.34 1.88 16.24
CA ALA A 76 -13.36 2.42 14.88
C ALA A 76 -14.39 3.55 14.69
N MET A 77 -15.56 3.45 15.34
CA MET A 77 -16.56 4.52 15.33
C MET A 77 -16.04 5.81 15.98
N LEU A 78 -15.35 5.70 17.13
CA LEU A 78 -14.75 6.85 17.82
C LEU A 78 -13.61 7.46 16.99
N ASP A 79 -12.77 6.64 16.40
CA ASP A 79 -11.63 7.09 15.58
C ASP A 79 -12.13 7.84 14.33
N PHE A 80 -13.15 7.29 13.65
CA PHE A 80 -13.83 7.95 12.54
C PHE A 80 -14.42 9.31 12.95
N HIS A 81 -15.12 9.37 14.09
CA HIS A 81 -15.72 10.61 14.59
C HIS A 81 -14.67 11.69 14.90
N ARG A 82 -13.49 11.29 15.37
CA ARG A 82 -12.36 12.18 15.66
C ARG A 82 -11.57 12.61 14.41
N GLY A 83 -11.92 12.10 13.23
CA GLY A 83 -11.18 12.34 12.00
C GLY A 83 -9.80 11.69 11.99
N SER A 84 -9.54 10.72 12.87
CA SER A 84 -8.30 9.96 12.84
C SER A 84 -8.54 8.71 12.01
N PRO A 85 -7.88 8.54 10.85
CA PRO A 85 -7.92 7.26 10.18
C PRO A 85 -7.25 6.24 11.12
N ALA A 86 -7.96 5.17 11.46
CA ALA A 86 -7.36 4.02 12.11
C ALA A 86 -6.36 3.41 11.12
N CYS A 87 -5.07 3.74 11.33
CA CYS A 87 -3.94 3.09 10.67
C CYS A 87 -3.54 1.85 11.47
#